data_AF-A0AAV9RUW0-F1
#
_entry.id   AF-A0AAV9RUW0-F1
#
_cell.length_a   1.000
_cell.length_b   1.000
_cell.length_c   1.000
_cell.angle_alpha   90.00
_cell.angle_beta   90.00
_cell.angle_gamma   90.00
#
_symmetry.space_group_name_H-M   'P 1'
#
loop_
_entity.id
_entity.type
_entity.pdbx_description
1 polymer ?
#
loop_
_entity_poly.entity_id
_entity_poly.type
_entity_poly.pdbx_seq_one_letter_code
_entity_poly.pdbx_strand_id
1 'polypeptide(L)'
;MPGLPSVFCEMHLTPHLRDSNDDKAQADGSGHLQDKSPLQKKPKTSPWRCSARNAKLKIVQAEIQQMIQTRLRKTEDIKNSMELSRTDKEKEIETSVHVVTMVINAIERNQALLFEEIEEKQEAAKRRAEDLLEELDRRSEIEKEKGVSCNSGDTKDPLHLLQIGHKTDWDLGVAKESINRKGSITVRPDNGYWAICRRKGESLRACAGPSVTLNLHEIPMKVGVFLDYEDGSVSFYNADAKTHIYTYKGCSFTEPLYPYFNPCLHDNGRNTAPLIICPVETGPTIETAGQ
;
A
#
# COMPACT_ATOMS: atom_id res chain seq x y z
N MET A 1 -16.34 -3.96 -7.49
CA MET A 1 -16.09 -5.41 -7.55
C MET A 1 -16.77 -6.05 -6.34
N PRO A 2 -17.56 -7.11 -6.53
CA PRO A 2 -18.57 -7.59 -5.58
C PRO A 2 -17.95 -8.43 -4.45
N GLY A 3 -18.69 -8.51 -3.34
CA GLY A 3 -18.29 -9.15 -2.09
C GLY A 3 -18.14 -10.68 -2.19
N LEU A 4 -17.22 -11.20 -1.37
CA LEU A 4 -17.02 -12.63 -1.14
C LEU A 4 -17.95 -13.12 -0.03
N PRO A 5 -18.54 -14.33 -0.14
CA PRO A 5 -19.50 -14.84 0.83
C PRO A 5 -18.81 -15.48 2.03
N SER A 6 -19.39 -15.23 3.21
CA SER A 6 -19.14 -15.93 4.47
C SER A 6 -19.54 -17.40 4.33
N VAL A 7 -18.58 -18.31 4.57
CA VAL A 7 -18.83 -19.75 4.56
C VAL A 7 -19.20 -20.18 5.97
N PHE A 8 -20.50 -20.20 6.26
CA PHE A 8 -21.05 -20.81 7.47
C PHE A 8 -21.20 -22.31 7.21
N CYS A 9 -20.46 -23.15 7.93
CA CYS A 9 -20.59 -24.60 7.84
C CYS A 9 -21.53 -25.06 8.97
N GLU A 10 -22.83 -25.20 8.68
CA GLU A 10 -23.78 -25.89 9.55
C GLU A 10 -23.51 -27.41 9.48
N MET A 11 -22.96 -27.98 10.55
CA MET A 11 -23.04 -29.43 10.75
C MET A 11 -24.44 -29.78 11.27
N HIS A 12 -25.29 -30.22 10.35
CA HIS A 12 -26.51 -30.96 10.67
C HIS A 12 -26.13 -32.31 11.28
N LEU A 13 -26.57 -32.58 12.52
CA LEU A 13 -26.64 -33.92 13.07
C LEU A 13 -28.11 -34.36 13.07
N THR A 14 -28.44 -35.24 12.13
CA THR A 14 -29.69 -36.00 12.10
C THR A 14 -29.70 -37.07 13.21
N PRO A 15 -30.79 -37.25 13.97
CA PRO A 15 -30.92 -38.37 14.90
C PRO A 15 -31.36 -39.63 14.14
N HIS A 16 -30.65 -40.74 14.35
CA HIS A 16 -31.08 -42.05 13.89
C HIS A 16 -32.21 -42.57 14.80
N LEU A 17 -33.42 -42.63 14.22
CA LEU A 17 -34.60 -43.33 14.73
C LEU A 17 -34.45 -44.85 14.64
N ARG A 18 -35.02 -45.54 15.64
CA ARG A 18 -35.89 -46.73 15.50
C ARG A 18 -36.78 -46.78 16.75
N ASP A 19 -38.01 -46.30 16.68
CA ASP A 19 -39.24 -46.95 16.17
C ASP A 19 -39.50 -48.33 16.79
N SER A 20 -40.53 -48.46 17.65
CA SER A 20 -41.91 -48.63 17.16
C SER A 20 -42.91 -48.93 18.30
N ASN A 21 -44.02 -48.18 18.21
CA ASN A 21 -45.42 -48.60 18.32
C ASN A 21 -46.10 -48.76 19.69
N ASP A 22 -47.00 -47.78 19.88
CA ASP A 22 -48.33 -47.85 20.48
C ASP A 22 -49.06 -49.18 20.36
N ASP A 23 -49.85 -49.52 21.39
CA ASP A 23 -51.26 -49.89 21.23
C ASP A 23 -51.98 -49.91 22.59
N LYS A 24 -52.88 -48.93 22.78
CA LYS A 24 -53.94 -48.98 23.79
C LYS A 24 -55.09 -49.80 23.21
N ALA A 25 -55.36 -50.97 23.78
CA ALA A 25 -56.59 -51.71 23.56
C ALA A 25 -57.44 -51.71 24.85
N GLN A 26 -58.67 -51.25 24.70
CA GLN A 26 -59.76 -51.33 25.66
C GLN A 26 -60.58 -52.60 25.33
N ALA A 27 -60.93 -53.39 26.34
CA ALA A 27 -61.96 -54.42 26.22
C ALA A 27 -62.70 -54.61 27.55
N ASP A 28 -64.00 -54.74 27.37
CA ASP A 28 -65.13 -54.92 28.27
C ASP A 28 -65.44 -56.42 28.51
N GLY A 29 -66.42 -56.70 29.37
CA GLY A 29 -67.31 -57.85 29.15
C GLY A 29 -67.09 -59.15 29.97
N SER A 30 -67.66 -59.17 31.17
CA SER A 30 -68.42 -60.26 31.83
C SER A 30 -68.01 -61.75 31.72
N GLY A 31 -67.91 -62.40 32.88
CA GLY A 31 -68.07 -63.85 33.03
C GLY A 31 -68.44 -64.21 34.47
N HIS A 32 -69.73 -64.46 34.71
CA HIS A 32 -70.26 -64.99 35.97
C HIS A 32 -70.08 -66.52 35.99
N LEU A 33 -69.40 -67.07 36.98
CA LEU A 33 -69.50 -68.50 37.35
C LEU A 33 -69.41 -68.65 38.87
N GLN A 34 -70.36 -69.40 39.41
CA GLN A 34 -70.64 -69.59 40.83
C GLN A 34 -69.65 -70.53 41.54
N ASP A 35 -69.44 -70.22 42.83
CA ASP A 35 -69.32 -71.13 43.99
C ASP A 35 -68.33 -72.32 43.96
N LYS A 36 -67.37 -72.30 44.89
CA LYS A 36 -67.21 -73.26 46.03
C LYS A 36 -65.81 -73.18 46.64
N SER A 37 -65.74 -72.89 47.94
CA SER A 37 -64.51 -73.02 48.75
C SER A 37 -64.06 -74.48 48.80
N PRO A 38 -62.74 -74.76 48.92
CA PRO A 38 -62.24 -75.11 50.26
C PRO A 38 -60.86 -74.52 50.57
N LEU A 39 -60.64 -74.23 51.87
CA LEU A 39 -59.40 -73.75 52.46
C LEU A 39 -58.13 -74.32 51.81
N GLN A 40 -57.44 -73.53 50.97
CA GLN A 40 -56.03 -73.77 50.69
C GLN A 40 -55.21 -73.33 51.91
N LYS A 41 -54.81 -74.32 52.71
CA LYS A 41 -53.79 -74.16 53.75
C LYS A 41 -52.53 -73.60 53.11
N LYS A 42 -52.21 -72.32 53.36
CA LYS A 42 -50.90 -71.74 53.03
C LYS A 42 -49.82 -72.65 53.65
N PRO A 43 -48.80 -73.11 52.91
CA PRO A 43 -47.72 -73.89 53.50
C PRO A 43 -47.04 -73.04 54.57
N LYS A 44 -47.00 -73.53 55.81
CA LYS A 44 -46.27 -72.88 56.92
C LYS A 44 -44.80 -72.87 56.54
N THR A 45 -44.30 -71.73 56.08
CA THR A 45 -42.87 -71.53 55.83
C THR A 45 -42.14 -71.64 57.17
N SER A 46 -41.05 -72.43 57.23
CA SER A 46 -40.29 -72.55 58.47
C SER A 46 -39.69 -71.18 58.84
N PRO A 47 -39.72 -70.76 60.11
CA PRO A 47 -39.16 -69.47 60.56
C PRO A 47 -37.71 -69.25 60.10
N TRP A 48 -36.93 -70.33 60.03
CA TRP A 48 -35.55 -70.35 59.56
C TRP A 48 -35.40 -69.89 58.09
N ARG A 49 -36.33 -70.29 57.20
CA ARG A 49 -36.30 -69.87 55.77
C ARG A 49 -36.65 -68.39 55.57
N CYS A 50 -37.44 -67.78 56.45
CA CYS A 50 -37.76 -66.34 56.39
C CYS A 50 -36.62 -65.49 56.96
N SER A 51 -35.99 -65.92 58.07
CA SER A 51 -34.86 -65.21 58.68
C SER A 51 -33.66 -65.10 57.73
N ALA A 52 -33.28 -66.22 57.10
CA ALA A 52 -32.17 -66.23 56.13
C ALA A 52 -32.43 -65.36 54.88
N ARG A 53 -33.69 -65.25 54.45
CA ARG A 53 -34.08 -64.42 53.30
C ARG A 53 -34.01 -62.93 53.66
N ASN A 54 -34.44 -62.56 54.87
CA ASN A 54 -34.33 -61.19 55.38
C ASN A 54 -32.88 -60.76 55.59
N ALA A 55 -31.99 -61.66 56.02
CA ALA A 55 -30.56 -61.37 56.13
C ALA A 55 -29.92 -61.09 54.75
N LYS A 56 -30.25 -61.90 53.73
CA LYS A 56 -29.80 -61.69 52.35
C LYS A 56 -30.33 -60.38 51.75
N LEU A 57 -31.59 -60.03 52.02
CA LEU A 57 -32.19 -58.78 51.55
C LEU A 57 -31.44 -57.56 52.11
N LYS A 58 -31.07 -57.58 53.39
CA LYS A 58 -30.33 -56.48 54.04
C LYS A 58 -28.94 -56.28 53.43
N ILE A 59 -28.26 -57.37 53.04
CA ILE A 59 -26.94 -57.30 52.39
C ILE A 59 -27.07 -56.66 51.00
N VAL A 60 -27.98 -57.18 50.15
CA VAL A 60 -28.21 -56.64 48.80
C VAL A 60 -28.69 -55.18 48.85
N GLN A 61 -29.52 -54.82 49.84
CA GLN A 61 -29.95 -53.44 50.05
C GLN A 61 -28.77 -52.52 50.40
N ALA A 62 -27.84 -52.96 51.24
CA ALA A 62 -26.63 -52.18 51.58
C ALA A 62 -25.69 -52.04 50.37
N GLU A 63 -25.53 -53.09 49.55
CA GLU A 63 -24.75 -53.05 48.30
C GLU A 63 -25.36 -52.07 47.29
N ILE A 64 -26.69 -52.08 47.10
CA ILE A 64 -27.39 -51.12 46.24
C ILE A 64 -27.19 -49.70 46.75
N GLN A 65 -27.31 -49.47 48.07
CA GLN A 65 -27.07 -48.16 48.66
C GLN A 65 -25.64 -47.68 48.43
N GLN A 66 -24.62 -48.54 48.59
CA GLN A 66 -23.24 -48.19 48.29
C GLN A 66 -23.01 -47.89 46.81
N MET A 67 -23.61 -48.66 45.91
CA MET A 67 -23.53 -48.39 44.47
C MET A 67 -24.18 -47.06 44.10
N ILE A 68 -25.32 -46.71 44.70
CA ILE A 68 -25.98 -45.41 44.53
C ILE A 68 -25.05 -44.28 45.01
N GLN A 69 -24.52 -44.37 46.24
CA GLN A 69 -23.61 -43.35 46.77
C GLN A 69 -22.34 -43.19 45.93
N THR A 70 -21.77 -44.32 45.48
CA THR A 70 -20.59 -44.31 44.61
C THR A 70 -20.88 -43.65 43.26
N ARG A 71 -22.04 -43.93 42.66
CA ARG A 71 -22.46 -43.27 41.41
C ARG A 71 -22.67 -41.78 41.61
N LEU A 72 -23.35 -41.36 42.67
CA LEU A 72 -23.56 -39.94 42.99
C LEU A 72 -22.23 -39.20 43.15
N ARG A 73 -21.28 -39.77 43.90
CA ARG A 73 -19.93 -39.19 44.04
C ARG A 73 -19.21 -39.06 42.70
N LYS A 74 -19.19 -40.13 41.87
CA LYS A 74 -18.54 -40.07 40.56
C LYS A 74 -19.18 -39.04 39.63
N THR A 75 -20.50 -38.88 39.68
CA THR A 75 -21.20 -37.85 38.93
C THR A 75 -20.77 -36.46 39.38
N GLU A 76 -20.61 -36.23 40.69
CA GLU A 76 -20.13 -34.95 41.22
C GLU A 76 -18.66 -34.69 40.85
N ASP A 77 -17.80 -35.70 40.90
CA ASP A 77 -16.40 -35.58 40.49
C ASP A 77 -16.27 -35.21 39.00
N ILE A 78 -17.07 -35.85 38.13
CA ILE A 78 -17.13 -35.53 36.70
C ILE A 78 -17.59 -34.09 36.50
N LYS A 79 -18.64 -33.67 37.22
CA LYS A 79 -19.16 -32.30 37.14
C LYS A 79 -18.09 -31.27 37.53
N ASN A 80 -17.41 -31.46 38.66
CA ASN A 80 -16.35 -30.56 39.11
C ASN A 80 -15.16 -30.54 38.14
N SER A 81 -14.76 -31.69 37.59
CA SER A 81 -13.70 -31.76 36.58
C SER A 81 -14.10 -31.04 35.27
N MET A 82 -15.36 -31.14 34.87
CA MET A 82 -15.87 -30.44 33.68
C MET A 82 -15.87 -28.93 33.88
N GLU A 83 -16.32 -28.44 35.04
CA GLU A 83 -16.29 -27.01 35.37
C GLU A 83 -14.86 -26.48 35.45
N LEU A 84 -13.93 -27.20 36.08
CA LEU A 84 -12.52 -26.80 36.10
C LEU A 84 -11.95 -26.66 34.68
N SER A 85 -12.14 -27.68 33.84
CA SER A 85 -11.70 -27.64 32.44
C SER A 85 -12.36 -26.52 31.63
N ARG A 86 -13.62 -26.19 31.92
CA ARG A 86 -14.32 -25.05 31.31
C ARG A 86 -13.64 -23.74 31.70
N THR A 87 -13.39 -23.53 32.99
CA THR A 87 -12.74 -22.30 33.47
C THR A 87 -11.31 -22.13 32.97
N ASP A 88 -10.55 -23.22 32.86
CA ASP A 88 -9.18 -23.18 32.32
C ASP A 88 -9.16 -22.73 30.86
N LYS A 89 -10.08 -23.26 30.04
CA LYS A 89 -10.24 -22.84 28.65
C LYS A 89 -10.71 -21.39 28.53
N GLU A 90 -11.64 -20.95 29.38
CA GLU A 90 -12.10 -19.56 29.41
C GLU A 90 -10.94 -18.60 29.72
N LYS A 91 -10.06 -18.95 30.68
CA LYS A 91 -8.85 -18.18 30.98
C LYS A 91 -7.82 -18.20 29.84
N GLU A 92 -7.65 -19.32 29.16
CA GLU A 92 -6.75 -19.43 28.00
C GLU A 92 -7.24 -18.56 26.83
N ILE A 93 -8.56 -18.50 26.60
CA ILE A 93 -9.17 -17.60 25.63
C ILE A 93 -8.97 -16.14 26.06
N GLU A 94 -9.23 -15.82 27.32
CA GLU A 94 -9.10 -14.45 27.85
C GLU A 94 -7.66 -13.91 27.72
N THR A 95 -6.68 -14.72 28.11
CA THR A 95 -5.26 -14.36 27.97
C THR A 95 -4.86 -14.18 26.51
N SER A 96 -5.32 -15.06 25.61
CA SER A 96 -5.06 -14.94 24.17
C SER A 96 -5.67 -13.66 23.58
N VAL A 97 -6.93 -13.36 23.92
CA VAL A 97 -7.60 -12.11 23.50
C VAL A 97 -6.84 -10.90 24.02
N HIS A 98 -6.42 -10.90 25.28
CA HIS A 98 -5.67 -9.80 25.87
C HIS A 98 -4.37 -9.51 25.12
N VAL A 99 -3.57 -10.55 24.81
CA VAL A 99 -2.32 -10.39 24.05
C VAL A 99 -2.60 -9.82 22.66
N VAL A 100 -3.62 -10.31 21.96
CA VAL A 100 -4.00 -9.79 20.64
C VAL A 100 -4.43 -8.32 20.73
N THR A 101 -5.23 -7.95 21.74
CA THR A 101 -5.61 -6.55 21.99
C THR A 101 -4.40 -5.66 22.24
N MET A 102 -3.41 -6.10 23.03
CA MET A 102 -2.18 -5.34 23.27
C MET A 102 -1.41 -5.09 21.97
N VAL A 103 -1.30 -6.10 21.10
CA VAL A 103 -0.60 -5.98 19.81
C VAL A 103 -1.35 -5.01 18.88
N ILE A 104 -2.68 -5.12 18.77
CA ILE A 104 -3.50 -4.20 17.97
C ILE A 104 -3.27 -2.75 18.43
N ASN A 105 -3.39 -2.48 19.73
CA ASN A 105 -3.18 -1.15 20.29
C ASN A 105 -1.75 -0.62 20.09
N ALA A 106 -0.74 -1.50 20.07
CA ALA A 106 0.64 -1.10 19.77
C ALA A 106 0.80 -0.72 18.29
N ILE A 107 0.20 -1.48 17.38
CA ILE A 107 0.22 -1.19 15.95
C ILE A 107 -0.50 0.12 15.65
N GLU A 108 -1.70 0.33 16.21
CA GLU A 108 -2.46 1.57 16.02
C GLU A 108 -1.69 2.81 16.49
N ARG A 109 -1.01 2.73 17.64
CA ARG A 109 -0.14 3.81 18.13
C ARG A 109 1.05 4.06 17.21
N ASN A 110 1.71 3.01 16.74
CA ASN A 110 2.84 3.15 15.82
C ASN A 110 2.39 3.74 14.48
N GLN A 111 1.22 3.35 13.98
CA GLN A 111 0.64 3.92 12.77
C GLN A 111 0.36 5.41 12.94
N ALA A 112 -0.25 5.82 14.06
CA ALA A 112 -0.53 7.23 14.34
C ALA A 112 0.76 8.09 14.37
N LEU A 113 1.80 7.62 15.06
CA LEU A 113 3.09 8.31 15.12
C LEU A 113 3.76 8.44 13.75
N LEU A 114 3.70 7.39 12.93
CA LEU A 114 4.25 7.43 11.58
C LEU A 114 3.49 8.40 10.67
N PHE A 115 2.17 8.49 10.79
CA PHE A 115 1.39 9.48 10.03
C PHE A 115 1.76 10.91 10.40
N GLU A 116 1.88 11.22 11.69
CA GLU A 116 2.29 12.53 12.18
C GLU A 116 3.70 12.90 11.69
N GLU A 117 4.66 11.97 11.76
CA GLU A 117 6.03 12.21 11.27
C GLU A 117 6.09 12.44 9.75
N ILE A 118 5.26 11.73 8.97
CA ILE A 118 5.17 11.93 7.52
C ILE A 118 4.57 13.30 7.20
N GLU A 119 3.49 13.69 7.87
CA GLU A 119 2.84 14.99 7.67
C GLU A 119 3.78 16.14 8.03
N GLU A 120 4.49 16.06 9.16
CA GLU A 120 5.49 17.04 9.56
C GLU A 120 6.61 17.17 8.51
N LYS A 121 7.14 16.04 8.01
CA LYS A 121 8.17 16.04 6.96
C LYS A 121 7.67 16.63 5.65
N GLN A 122 6.42 16.35 5.27
CA GLN A 122 5.81 16.94 4.07
C GLN A 122 5.61 18.44 4.23
N GLU A 123 5.08 18.91 5.36
CA GLU A 123 4.85 20.33 5.61
C GLU A 123 6.17 21.11 5.73
N ALA A 124 7.20 20.51 6.32
CA ALA A 124 8.54 21.09 6.34
C ALA A 124 9.17 21.18 4.93
N ALA A 125 8.94 20.18 4.07
CA ALA A 125 9.39 20.24 2.69
C ALA A 125 8.62 21.28 1.87
N LYS A 126 7.30 21.41 2.10
CA LYS A 126 6.45 22.41 1.49
C LYS A 126 6.87 23.82 1.88
N ARG A 127 7.05 24.11 3.18
CA ARG A 127 7.55 25.41 3.65
C ARG A 127 8.90 25.78 3.04
N ARG A 128 9.84 24.83 2.96
CA ARG A 128 11.12 25.07 2.27
C ARG A 128 10.94 25.41 0.79
N ALA A 129 9.97 24.80 0.11
CA ALA A 129 9.69 25.10 -1.28
C ALA A 129 9.02 26.49 -1.43
N GLU A 130 8.10 26.85 -0.54
CA GLU A 130 7.46 28.16 -0.49
C GLU A 130 8.46 29.28 -0.19
N ASP A 131 9.36 29.10 0.78
CA ASP A 131 10.44 30.05 1.09
C ASP A 131 11.34 30.31 -0.14
N LEU A 132 11.67 29.25 -0.90
CA LEU A 132 12.45 29.37 -2.13
C LEU A 132 11.69 30.10 -3.23
N LEU A 133 10.38 29.89 -3.34
CA LEU A 133 9.54 30.61 -4.30
C LEU A 133 9.47 32.10 -3.94
N GLU A 134 9.29 32.44 -2.66
CA GLU A 134 9.25 33.83 -2.21
C GLU A 134 10.59 34.56 -2.45
N GLU A 135 11.73 33.89 -2.23
CA GLU A 135 13.05 34.46 -2.55
C GLU A 135 13.26 34.66 -4.06
N LEU A 136 12.74 33.75 -4.90
CA LEU A 136 12.78 33.91 -6.36
C LEU A 136 11.89 35.06 -6.83
N ASP A 137 10.69 35.19 -6.29
CA ASP A 137 9.78 36.30 -6.59
C ASP A 137 10.40 37.64 -6.19
N ARG A 138 10.97 37.72 -4.98
CA ARG A 138 11.71 38.90 -4.51
C ARG A 138 12.90 39.25 -5.40
N ARG A 139 13.65 38.25 -5.87
CA ARG A 139 14.74 38.45 -6.86
C ARG A 139 14.19 38.98 -8.18
N SER A 140 13.05 38.46 -8.65
CA SER A 140 12.42 38.94 -9.88
C SER A 140 11.94 40.39 -9.76
N GLU A 141 11.44 40.81 -8.60
CA GLU A 141 11.06 42.20 -8.32
C GLU A 141 12.29 43.13 -8.30
N ILE A 142 13.38 42.70 -7.65
CA ILE A 142 14.65 43.44 -7.64
C ILE A 142 15.25 43.53 -9.04
N GLU A 143 15.12 42.50 -9.87
CA GLU A 143 15.54 42.51 -11.27
C GLU A 143 14.69 43.50 -12.11
N LYS A 144 13.39 43.62 -11.82
CA LYS A 144 12.54 44.67 -12.43
C LYS A 144 12.93 46.08 -11.97
N GLU A 145 13.29 46.26 -10.69
CA GLU A 145 13.66 47.57 -10.13
C GLU A 145 15.07 48.03 -10.53
N LYS A 146 16.00 47.09 -10.78
CA LYS A 146 17.30 47.35 -11.42
C LYS A 146 17.20 47.53 -12.94
N GLY A 147 16.04 47.25 -13.52
CA GLY A 147 15.68 47.54 -14.91
C GLY A 147 15.41 49.03 -15.15
N VAL A 148 16.39 49.89 -14.88
CA VAL A 148 16.45 51.18 -15.56
C VAL A 148 16.61 50.88 -17.05
N SER A 149 15.63 51.37 -17.81
CA SER A 149 15.55 51.40 -19.27
C SER A 149 16.81 50.96 -20.01
N CYS A 150 16.73 49.78 -20.62
CA CYS A 150 17.40 49.51 -21.87
C CYS A 150 16.31 49.30 -22.91
N ASN A 151 15.76 50.39 -23.44
CA ASN A 151 15.23 50.36 -24.80
C ASN A 151 16.45 50.19 -25.72
N SER A 152 16.86 48.96 -25.93
CA SER A 152 17.87 48.58 -26.92
C SER A 152 17.40 47.30 -27.58
N GLY A 153 17.24 47.38 -28.91
CA GLY A 153 16.45 46.48 -29.71
C GLY A 153 16.89 45.02 -29.73
N ASP A 154 15.91 44.18 -30.06
CA ASP A 154 16.04 43.01 -30.92
C ASP A 154 17.35 42.22 -30.82
N THR A 155 17.38 41.25 -29.90
CA THR A 155 17.93 39.94 -30.26
C THR A 155 16.80 38.93 -30.15
N LYS A 156 16.19 38.62 -31.29
CA LYS A 156 15.16 37.58 -31.45
C LYS A 156 15.68 36.16 -31.16
N ASP A 157 16.99 36.02 -30.91
CA ASP A 157 17.71 34.76 -30.79
C ASP A 157 18.13 34.51 -29.33
N PRO A 158 17.33 33.78 -28.54
CA PRO A 158 17.63 33.57 -27.13
C PRO A 158 18.70 32.49 -26.93
N LEU A 159 19.84 32.88 -26.35
CA LEU A 159 20.86 31.96 -25.84
C LEU A 159 20.54 31.55 -24.40
N HIS A 160 20.37 30.26 -24.15
CA HIS A 160 20.18 29.71 -22.81
C HIS A 160 21.39 28.89 -22.38
N LEU A 161 22.00 29.23 -21.25
CA LEU A 161 23.07 28.43 -20.64
C LEU A 161 22.49 27.54 -19.55
N LEU A 162 22.75 26.24 -19.62
CA LEU A 162 22.26 25.26 -18.65
C LEU A 162 23.41 24.52 -17.98
N GLN A 163 23.47 24.60 -16.66
CA GLN A 163 24.32 23.76 -15.83
C GLN A 163 23.62 22.43 -15.59
N ILE A 164 24.28 21.35 -15.99
CA ILE A 164 23.81 19.97 -15.93
C ILE A 164 24.47 19.23 -14.77
N GLY A 165 25.72 19.57 -14.45
CA GLY A 165 26.51 18.89 -13.43
C GLY A 165 26.70 17.40 -13.74
N HIS A 166 26.67 16.54 -12.72
CA HIS A 166 26.93 15.10 -12.86
C HIS A 166 25.68 14.26 -13.22
N LYS A 167 24.62 14.87 -13.75
CA LYS A 167 23.40 14.14 -14.13
C LYS A 167 23.66 13.11 -15.22
N THR A 168 23.06 11.94 -15.05
CA THR A 168 23.21 10.78 -15.93
C THR A 168 22.04 10.60 -16.90
N ASP A 169 20.89 11.25 -16.64
CA ASP A 169 19.71 11.19 -17.49
C ASP A 169 19.02 12.56 -17.58
N TRP A 170 18.81 13.06 -18.80
CA TRP A 170 18.15 14.35 -19.06
C TRP A 170 17.88 14.57 -20.55
N ASP A 171 16.93 15.46 -20.85
CA ASP A 171 16.74 16.09 -22.17
C ASP A 171 16.79 17.61 -22.05
N LEU A 172 17.42 18.27 -23.03
CA LEU A 172 17.37 19.73 -23.14
C LEU A 172 17.32 20.18 -24.61
N GLY A 173 16.62 21.28 -24.86
CA GLY A 173 16.52 21.88 -26.18
C GLY A 173 15.40 22.91 -26.26
N VAL A 174 14.71 22.93 -27.40
CA VAL A 174 13.54 23.79 -27.65
C VAL A 174 12.37 22.97 -28.16
N ALA A 175 11.16 23.45 -27.89
CA ALA A 175 9.92 22.84 -28.33
C ALA A 175 8.93 23.88 -28.85
N LYS A 176 8.10 23.48 -29.81
CA LYS A 176 6.97 24.27 -30.31
C LYS A 176 5.97 24.57 -29.20
N GLU A 177 5.25 25.68 -29.31
CA GLU A 177 4.14 26.00 -28.40
C GLU A 177 3.07 24.89 -28.36
N SER A 178 2.71 24.37 -29.54
CA SER A 178 1.61 23.43 -29.76
C SER A 178 1.91 21.95 -29.44
N ILE A 179 3.08 21.63 -28.86
CA ILE A 179 3.43 20.24 -28.53
C ILE A 179 2.35 19.54 -27.68
N ASN A 180 2.14 18.25 -27.94
CA ASN A 180 1.37 17.44 -27.01
C ASN A 180 2.16 17.23 -25.71
N ARG A 181 1.57 17.65 -24.58
CA ARG A 181 2.18 17.56 -23.23
C ARG A 181 1.63 16.41 -22.39
N LYS A 182 0.73 15.57 -22.95
CA LYS A 182 0.07 14.46 -22.24
C LYS A 182 0.45 13.10 -22.80
N GLY A 183 0.55 12.12 -21.91
CA GLY A 183 0.83 10.73 -22.27
C GLY A 183 2.30 10.47 -22.64
N SER A 184 2.55 9.43 -23.43
CA SER A 184 3.90 9.07 -23.87
C SER A 184 4.39 10.06 -24.93
N ILE A 185 5.39 10.87 -24.56
CA ILE A 185 6.00 11.86 -25.44
C ILE A 185 7.21 11.25 -26.13
N THR A 186 7.25 11.36 -27.46
CA THR A 186 8.45 11.01 -28.25
C THR A 186 9.14 12.30 -28.68
N VAL A 187 10.33 12.55 -28.18
CA VAL A 187 11.12 13.76 -28.47
C VAL A 187 11.77 13.61 -29.85
N ARG A 188 11.32 14.40 -30.83
CA ARG A 188 11.89 14.51 -32.18
C ARG A 188 11.32 15.71 -32.96
N PRO A 189 11.97 16.16 -34.05
CA PRO A 189 11.49 17.29 -34.85
C PRO A 189 10.07 17.16 -35.38
N ASP A 190 9.67 15.97 -35.83
CA ASP A 190 8.31 15.72 -36.36
C ASP A 190 7.21 15.96 -35.31
N ASN A 191 7.55 15.85 -34.03
CA ASN A 191 6.66 16.12 -32.89
C ASN A 191 6.87 17.51 -32.30
N GLY A 192 7.68 18.35 -32.96
CA GLY A 192 7.96 19.73 -32.56
C GLY A 192 9.02 19.91 -31.49
N TYR A 193 9.96 18.97 -31.37
CA TYR A 193 11.09 19.07 -30.43
C TYR A 193 12.44 19.05 -31.16
N TRP A 194 13.35 19.93 -30.76
CA TRP A 194 14.76 19.92 -31.16
C TRP A 194 15.62 19.86 -29.90
N ALA A 195 16.11 18.68 -29.57
CA ALA A 195 16.73 18.41 -28.28
C ALA A 195 17.87 17.40 -28.38
N ILE A 196 18.83 17.52 -27.46
CA ILE A 196 19.81 16.48 -27.17
C ILE A 196 19.48 15.82 -25.84
N CYS A 197 19.88 14.56 -25.71
CA CYS A 197 19.60 13.76 -24.53
C CYS A 197 20.83 12.99 -24.07
N ARG A 198 20.85 12.70 -22.76
CA ARG A 198 21.74 11.71 -22.14
C ARG A 198 20.86 10.68 -21.46
N ARG A 199 21.16 9.39 -21.61
CA ARG A 199 20.46 8.32 -20.90
C ARG A 199 21.44 7.45 -20.14
N LYS A 200 21.13 7.13 -18.88
CA LYS A 200 21.89 6.17 -18.05
C LYS A 200 23.42 6.38 -18.04
N GLY A 201 23.87 7.63 -18.18
CA GLY A 201 25.29 7.98 -18.17
C GLY A 201 26.04 7.75 -19.48
N GLU A 202 25.37 7.25 -20.53
CA GLU A 202 25.95 7.03 -21.87
C GLU A 202 26.33 8.33 -22.58
N SER A 203 26.89 8.20 -23.79
CA SER A 203 27.15 9.31 -24.71
C SER A 203 25.88 10.09 -25.05
N LEU A 204 26.05 11.38 -25.34
CA LEU A 204 24.94 12.24 -25.76
C LEU A 204 24.38 11.78 -27.09
N ARG A 205 23.08 12.04 -27.29
CA ARG A 205 22.39 11.78 -28.55
C ARG A 205 21.56 12.98 -28.97
N ALA A 206 21.56 13.30 -30.25
CA ALA A 206 20.57 14.21 -30.83
C ALA A 206 19.29 13.44 -31.18
N CYS A 207 18.15 13.97 -30.77
CA CYS A 207 16.83 13.36 -30.96
C CYS A 207 16.28 13.64 -32.37
N ALA A 208 17.01 13.34 -33.44
CA ALA A 208 16.72 13.77 -34.81
C ALA A 208 15.72 12.89 -35.60
N GLY A 209 14.90 12.08 -34.93
CA GLY A 209 14.10 11.02 -35.55
C GLY A 209 14.72 9.65 -35.26
N PRO A 210 15.61 9.11 -36.12
CA PRO A 210 16.65 8.22 -35.65
C PRO A 210 17.62 9.02 -34.76
N SER A 211 17.91 8.49 -33.57
CA SER A 211 18.87 9.15 -32.68
C SER A 211 20.26 9.13 -33.29
N VAL A 212 20.94 10.28 -33.26
CA VAL A 212 22.34 10.40 -33.71
C VAL A 212 23.23 10.44 -32.48
N THR A 213 24.16 9.49 -32.36
CA THR A 213 25.14 9.46 -31.28
C THR A 213 26.17 10.56 -31.47
N LEU A 214 26.39 11.36 -30.42
CA LEU A 214 27.33 12.47 -30.41
C LEU A 214 28.63 12.02 -29.74
N ASN A 215 29.70 11.96 -30.51
CA ASN A 215 31.02 11.54 -30.03
C ASN A 215 31.75 12.74 -29.44
N LEU A 216 31.66 12.88 -28.12
CA LEU A 216 32.35 13.92 -27.36
C LEU A 216 33.53 13.31 -26.60
N HIS A 217 34.66 14.02 -26.55
CA HIS A 217 35.81 13.61 -25.73
C HIS A 217 35.46 13.64 -24.24
N GLU A 218 34.68 14.64 -23.81
CA GLU A 218 34.22 14.83 -22.45
C GLU A 218 32.74 15.23 -22.42
N ILE A 219 32.01 14.79 -21.40
CA ILE A 219 30.61 15.18 -21.22
C ILE A 219 30.55 16.59 -20.62
N PRO A 220 29.86 17.54 -21.26
CA PRO A 220 29.78 18.92 -20.78
C PRO A 220 29.08 19.01 -19.43
N MET A 221 29.63 19.81 -18.51
CA MET A 221 28.94 20.20 -17.27
C MET A 221 27.96 21.34 -17.50
N LYS A 222 28.23 22.18 -18.51
CA LYS A 222 27.35 23.26 -18.96
C LYS A 222 27.13 23.20 -20.46
N VAL A 223 25.86 23.28 -20.88
CA VAL A 223 25.46 23.29 -22.28
C VAL A 223 24.78 24.61 -22.62
N GLY A 224 25.24 25.26 -23.69
CA GLY A 224 24.56 26.39 -24.31
C GLY A 224 23.61 25.91 -25.39
N VAL A 225 22.38 26.44 -25.40
CA VAL A 225 21.37 26.24 -26.43
C VAL A 225 21.13 27.57 -27.13
N PHE A 226 21.41 27.61 -28.42
CA PHE A 226 21.24 28.78 -29.26
C PHE A 226 20.16 28.51 -30.31
N LEU A 227 19.15 29.36 -30.35
CA LEU A 227 18.10 29.35 -31.35
C LEU A 227 18.34 30.51 -32.32
N ASP A 228 18.54 30.20 -33.59
CA ASP A 228 18.46 31.16 -34.68
C ASP A 228 17.13 30.93 -35.39
N TYR A 229 16.14 31.78 -35.09
CA TYR A 229 14.78 31.56 -35.59
C TYR A 229 14.70 31.85 -37.09
N GLU A 230 15.43 32.85 -37.58
CA GLU A 230 15.37 33.32 -38.97
C GLU A 230 16.18 32.40 -39.92
N ASP A 231 17.35 31.88 -39.49
CA ASP A 231 18.11 30.86 -40.23
C ASP A 231 17.50 29.45 -40.09
N GLY A 232 16.57 29.27 -39.16
CA GLY A 232 15.93 27.99 -38.94
C GLY A 232 16.87 26.96 -38.31
N SER A 233 17.64 27.37 -37.30
CA SER A 233 18.64 26.50 -36.67
C SER A 233 18.56 26.46 -35.14
N VAL A 234 18.87 25.28 -34.58
CA VAL A 234 19.04 25.08 -33.14
C VAL A 234 20.39 24.44 -32.90
N SER A 235 21.27 25.17 -32.22
CA SER A 235 22.66 24.77 -31.98
C SER A 235 22.95 24.53 -30.50
N PHE A 236 23.76 23.52 -30.23
CA PHE A 236 24.16 23.10 -28.89
C PHE A 236 25.68 23.22 -28.77
N TYR A 237 26.15 23.77 -27.65
CA TYR A 237 27.56 24.01 -27.38
C TYR A 237 27.93 23.53 -25.99
N ASN A 238 29.15 23.01 -25.84
CA ASN A 238 29.77 22.87 -24.53
C ASN A 238 30.21 24.28 -24.12
N ALA A 239 29.55 24.85 -23.12
CA ALA A 239 29.79 26.24 -22.72
C ALA A 239 31.14 26.42 -22.02
N ASP A 240 31.61 25.39 -21.31
CA ASP A 240 32.89 25.45 -20.60
C ASP A 240 34.08 25.33 -21.56
N ALA A 241 34.02 24.36 -22.48
CA ALA A 241 35.05 24.16 -23.50
C ALA A 241 34.91 25.12 -24.71
N LYS A 242 33.78 25.84 -24.80
CA LYS A 242 33.39 26.68 -25.95
C LYS A 242 33.44 25.94 -27.29
N THR A 243 33.09 24.65 -27.27
CA THR A 243 33.08 23.79 -28.48
C THR A 243 31.65 23.51 -28.92
N HIS A 244 31.47 23.34 -30.23
CA HIS A 244 30.21 22.88 -30.81
C HIS A 244 29.91 21.42 -30.43
N ILE A 245 28.63 21.11 -30.17
CA ILE A 245 28.14 19.75 -29.90
C ILE A 245 27.31 19.25 -31.08
N TYR A 246 26.27 19.99 -31.46
CA TYR A 246 25.33 19.57 -32.50
C TYR A 246 24.50 20.76 -33.01
N THR A 247 24.07 20.72 -34.27
CA THR A 247 23.11 21.71 -34.80
C THR A 247 22.03 21.01 -35.63
N TYR A 248 20.77 21.34 -35.36
CA TYR A 248 19.67 21.13 -36.29
C TYR A 248 19.66 22.28 -37.29
N LYS A 249 19.72 21.98 -38.58
CA LYS A 249 19.72 22.97 -39.67
C LYS A 249 18.50 22.78 -40.57
N GLY A 250 18.11 23.85 -41.28
CA GLY A 250 17.02 23.79 -42.25
C GLY A 250 15.66 23.54 -41.61
N CYS A 251 15.46 23.99 -40.37
CA CYS A 251 14.21 23.86 -39.67
C CYS A 251 13.27 24.99 -40.10
N SER A 252 12.04 24.67 -40.50
CA SER A 252 11.02 25.67 -40.79
C SER A 252 10.16 25.90 -39.56
N PHE A 253 10.47 26.93 -38.78
CA PHE A 253 9.69 27.30 -37.61
C PHE A 253 8.46 28.13 -38.02
N THR A 254 7.29 27.68 -37.61
CA THR A 254 5.99 28.28 -37.99
C THR A 254 5.25 28.88 -36.82
N GLU A 255 5.81 28.78 -35.62
CA GLU A 255 5.18 29.15 -34.36
C GLU A 255 6.26 29.42 -33.30
N PRO A 256 5.92 30.09 -32.18
CA PRO A 256 6.84 30.35 -31.10
C PRO A 256 7.48 29.05 -30.56
N LEU A 257 8.77 29.16 -30.24
CA LEU A 257 9.53 28.09 -29.59
C LEU A 257 9.82 28.46 -28.15
N TYR A 258 9.73 27.48 -27.27
CA TYR A 258 10.01 27.62 -25.85
C TYR A 258 11.15 26.69 -25.44
N PRO A 259 11.93 27.05 -24.41
CA PRO A 259 12.91 26.14 -23.83
C PRO A 259 12.24 24.85 -23.35
N TYR A 260 12.89 23.73 -23.64
CA TYR A 260 12.45 22.40 -23.25
C TYR A 260 13.48 21.76 -22.33
N PHE A 261 13.06 21.36 -21.13
CA PHE A 261 13.90 20.72 -20.14
C PHE A 261 13.18 19.51 -19.54
N ASN A 262 13.90 18.38 -19.46
CA ASN A 262 13.43 17.19 -18.77
C ASN A 262 14.56 16.66 -17.89
N PRO A 263 14.47 16.79 -16.55
CA PRO A 263 15.51 16.31 -15.64
C PRO A 263 15.51 14.79 -15.47
N CYS A 264 14.51 14.10 -16.03
CA CYS A 264 14.26 12.66 -15.92
C CYS A 264 14.12 12.16 -14.48
N LEU A 265 13.93 10.84 -14.32
CA LEU A 265 13.71 10.22 -13.02
C LEU A 265 15.01 10.17 -12.20
N HIS A 266 14.87 10.05 -10.87
CA HIS A 266 15.98 10.05 -9.90
C HIS A 266 16.95 8.86 -10.00
N ASP A 267 16.61 7.81 -10.75
CA ASP A 267 17.43 6.59 -11.01
C ASP A 267 18.16 6.04 -9.78
N ASN A 268 17.40 5.58 -8.77
CA ASN A 268 17.95 5.03 -7.50
C ASN A 268 18.97 5.95 -6.81
N GLY A 269 18.81 7.27 -6.95
CA GLY A 269 19.72 8.27 -6.37
C GLY A 269 20.86 8.71 -7.29
N ARG A 270 21.03 8.10 -8.46
CA ARG A 270 22.13 8.43 -9.40
C ARG A 270 21.90 9.68 -10.23
N ASN A 271 20.66 10.19 -10.30
CA ASN A 271 20.29 11.33 -11.13
C ASN A 271 19.58 12.46 -10.34
N THR A 272 19.97 12.65 -9.08
CA THR A 272 19.33 13.58 -8.13
C THR A 272 19.69 15.05 -8.32
N ALA A 273 20.81 15.36 -8.99
CA ALA A 273 21.21 16.74 -9.23
C ALA A 273 20.17 17.49 -10.10
N PRO A 274 19.95 18.80 -9.87
CA PRO A 274 19.02 19.62 -10.66
C PRO A 274 19.64 20.05 -12.00
N LEU A 275 18.77 20.44 -12.95
CA LEU A 275 19.17 21.26 -14.10
C LEU A 275 19.02 22.73 -13.69
N ILE A 276 20.08 23.53 -13.84
CA ILE A 276 20.09 24.92 -13.39
C ILE A 276 20.29 25.83 -14.61
N ILE A 277 19.36 26.75 -14.85
CA ILE A 277 19.50 27.78 -15.88
C ILE A 277 20.47 28.84 -15.35
N CYS A 278 21.52 29.12 -16.11
CA CYS A 278 22.51 30.13 -15.78
C CYS A 278 22.16 31.45 -16.47
N PRO A 279 22.25 32.60 -15.77
CA PRO A 279 22.18 33.90 -16.41
C PRO A 279 23.33 34.05 -17.42
N VAL A 280 23.05 34.68 -18.55
CA VAL A 280 24.07 35.02 -19.54
C VAL A 280 24.82 36.24 -19.02
N GLU A 281 26.12 36.12 -18.77
CA GLU A 281 26.96 37.25 -18.38
C GLU A 281 27.06 38.22 -19.57
N THR A 282 26.36 39.36 -19.49
CA THR A 282 26.61 40.50 -20.38
C THR A 282 27.88 41.18 -19.88
N GLY A 283 28.97 41.05 -20.64
CA GLY A 283 30.23 41.70 -20.31
C GLY A 283 30.09 43.22 -20.21
N PRO A 284 30.96 43.91 -19.46
CA PRO A 284 30.89 45.36 -19.33
C PRO A 284 31.10 46.01 -20.70
N THR A 285 30.14 46.83 -21.11
CA THR A 285 30.25 47.72 -22.26
C THR A 285 31.46 48.62 -22.05
N ILE A 286 32.51 48.44 -22.86
CA ILE A 286 33.67 49.34 -22.86
C ILE A 286 33.18 50.67 -23.45
N GLU A 287 32.79 51.61 -22.58
CA GLU A 287 32.71 53.01 -22.96
C GLU A 287 34.11 53.45 -23.37
N THR A 288 34.27 53.62 -24.68
CA THR A 288 35.50 54.14 -25.26
C THR A 288 35.53 55.64 -24.95
N ALA A 289 36.21 56.02 -23.87
CA ALA A 289 36.57 57.40 -23.61
C ALA A 289 37.75 57.79 -24.51
N GLY A 290 37.55 58.79 -25.36
CA GLY A 290 38.59 59.47 -26.15
C GLY A 290 38.02 59.97 -27.47
N GLN A 291 38.20 61.22 -27.88
CA GLN A 291 39.02 62.31 -27.35
C GLN A 291 38.55 63.61 -28.01
#